data_AF-A0A918INB2-F1
#
_entry.id   AF-A0A918INB2-F1
#
_cell.length_a   1.000
_cell.length_b   1.000
_cell.length_c   1.000
_cell.angle_alpha   90.00
_cell.angle_beta   90.00
_cell.angle_gamma   90.00
#
_symmetry.space_group_name_H-M   'P 1'
#
loop_
_entity.id
_entity.type
_entity.pdbx_description
1 polymer ?
#
loop_
_entity_poly.entity_id
_entity_poly.type
_entity_poly.pdbx_seq_one_letter_code
_entity_poly.pdbx_strand_id
1 'polypeptide(L)'
;MKNIVYRNHDRYAIKRLLMEIGAHQLTKECEQMRLPFPKRLGLFYIESTDACVYLVYKYYDGERKVMKLDRYELPEAGWTRVIME
;
A
#
# COMPACT_ATOMS: atom_id res chain seq x y z
N MET A 1 -10.08 -17.75 4.57
CA MET A 1 -9.42 -16.74 3.73
C MET A 1 -8.32 -16.13 4.58
N LYS A 2 -7.05 -16.37 4.24
CA LYS A 2 -5.93 -15.81 5.01
C LYS A 2 -5.52 -14.51 4.35
N ASN A 3 -5.89 -13.38 4.93
CA ASN A 3 -5.38 -12.09 4.47
C ASN A 3 -3.91 -12.00 4.88
N ILE A 4 -3.03 -11.87 3.89
CA ILE A 4 -1.61 -11.72 4.12
C ILE A 4 -1.30 -10.23 4.15
N VAL A 5 -0.85 -9.72 5.29
CA VAL A 5 -0.47 -8.32 5.41
C VAL A 5 1.04 -8.22 5.34
N TYR A 6 1.55 -7.52 4.34
CA TYR A 6 2.96 -7.19 4.23
C TYR A 6 3.18 -5.83 4.87
N ARG A 7 3.86 -5.83 6.02
CA ARG A 7 4.28 -4.59 6.67
C ARG A 7 5.65 -4.19 6.15
N ASN A 8 5.74 -2.95 5.73
CA ASN A 8 7.00 -2.36 5.34
C ASN A 8 7.72 -1.83 6.60
N HIS A 9 8.95 -2.28 6.81
CA HIS A 9 9.85 -1.71 7.82
C HIS A 9 10.96 -0.85 7.18
N ASP A 10 11.08 -0.88 5.85
CA ASP A 10 12.05 -0.15 5.07
C ASP A 10 11.43 1.00 4.24
N ARG A 11 11.67 2.23 4.73
CA ARG A 11 11.21 3.48 4.09
C ARG A 11 11.67 3.62 2.63
N TYR A 12 12.78 2.99 2.23
CA TYR A 12 13.26 3.03 0.85
C TYR A 12 12.41 2.16 -0.07
N ALA A 13 11.98 0.98 0.39
CA ALA A 13 11.14 0.09 -0.40
C ALA A 13 9.76 0.69 -0.66
N ILE A 14 9.12 1.32 0.34
CA ILE A 14 7.84 2.03 0.11
C ILE A 14 8.04 3.25 -0.78
N LYS A 15 9.15 3.99 -0.62
CA LYS A 15 9.43 5.15 -1.47
C LYS A 15 9.62 4.73 -2.93
N ARG A 16 10.35 3.64 -3.21
CA ARG A 16 10.49 3.09 -4.56
C ARG A 16 9.15 2.69 -5.15
N LEU A 17 8.34 1.94 -4.41
CA LEU A 17 7.00 1.54 -4.85
C LEU A 17 6.13 2.76 -5.19
N LEU A 18 6.12 3.79 -4.35
CA LEU A 18 5.36 5.02 -4.62
C LEU A 18 5.91 5.79 -5.84
N MET A 19 7.22 5.70 -6.11
CA MET A 19 7.82 6.28 -7.32
C MET A 19 7.44 5.49 -8.58
N GLU A 20 7.41 4.15 -8.51
CA GLU A 20 7.01 3.26 -9.61
C GLU A 20 5.52 3.40 -9.95
N ILE A 21 4.67 3.51 -8.92
CA ILE A 21 3.25 3.87 -9.08
C ILE A 21 3.10 5.24 -9.75
N GLY A 22 3.99 6.17 -9.40
CA GLY A 22 3.95 7.56 -9.82
C GLY A 22 3.02 8.39 -8.93
N ALA A 23 3.53 9.54 -8.46
CA ALA A 23 2.78 10.45 -7.60
C ALA A 23 1.44 10.89 -8.23
N HIS A 24 1.39 11.01 -9.56
CA HIS A 24 0.18 11.41 -10.28
C HIS A 24 -0.95 10.38 -10.16
N GLN A 25 -0.63 9.08 -10.30
CA GLN A 25 -1.64 8.03 -10.19
C GLN A 25 -2.17 7.94 -8.76
N LEU A 26 -1.29 7.98 -7.77
CA LEU A 26 -1.71 7.98 -6.36
C LEU A 26 -2.60 9.17 -6.02
N THR A 27 -2.25 10.37 -6.48
CA THR A 27 -3.07 11.58 -6.29
C THR A 27 -4.45 11.40 -6.91
N LYS A 28 -4.52 10.92 -8.16
CA LYS A 28 -5.78 10.70 -8.86
C LYS A 28 -6.69 9.70 -8.12
N GLU A 29 -6.15 8.58 -7.65
CA GLU A 29 -6.91 7.59 -6.87
C GLU A 29 -7.42 8.21 -5.56
N CYS A 30 -6.59 8.98 -4.86
CA CYS A 30 -6.99 9.67 -3.63
C CYS A 30 -8.12 10.69 -3.90
N GLU A 31 -8.01 11.48 -4.96
CA GLU A 31 -9.04 12.45 -5.35
C GLU A 31 -10.36 11.78 -5.72
N GLN A 32 -10.32 10.70 -6.50
CA GLN A 32 -11.52 9.92 -6.86
C GLN A 32 -12.23 9.35 -5.63
N MET A 33 -11.47 8.89 -4.64
CA MET A 33 -11.99 8.38 -3.37
C MET A 33 -12.30 9.48 -2.34
N ARG A 34 -12.07 10.76 -2.66
CA ARG A 34 -12.19 11.90 -1.74
C ARG A 34 -11.37 11.71 -0.46
N LEU A 35 -10.20 11.10 -0.58
CA LEU A 35 -9.26 10.87 0.51
C LEU A 35 -8.18 11.96 0.51
N PRO A 36 -7.73 12.42 1.70
CA PRO A 36 -6.59 13.31 1.77
C PRO A 36 -5.32 12.61 1.26
N PHE A 37 -4.44 13.37 0.64
CA PHE A 37 -3.19 12.82 0.12
C PHE A 37 -2.33 12.23 1.27
N PRO A 38 -1.81 11.00 1.12
CA PRO A 38 -0.95 10.36 2.12
C PRO A 38 0.32 11.17 2.41
N LYS A 39 0.54 11.53 3.68
CA LYS A 39 1.71 12.35 4.09
C LYS A 39 2.82 11.56 4.78
N ARG A 40 2.52 10.36 5.30
CA ARG A 40 3.44 9.59 6.15
C ARG A 40 3.73 8.22 5.56
N LEU A 41 4.95 8.02 5.07
CA LEU A 41 5.38 6.76 4.46
C LEU A 41 5.18 5.54 5.37
N GLY A 42 5.40 5.68 6.68
CA GLY A 42 5.26 4.59 7.66
C GLY A 42 3.82 4.16 7.97
N LEU A 43 2.82 4.81 7.36
CA LEU A 43 1.41 4.41 7.50
C LEU A 43 0.91 3.60 6.30
N PHE A 44 1.77 3.38 5.31
CA PHE A 44 1.49 2.47 4.22
C PHE A 44 1.83 1.03 4.57
N TYR A 45 1.01 0.10 4.10
CA TYR A 45 1.30 -1.32 4.11
C TYR A 45 0.62 -1.97 2.90
N ILE A 46 0.98 -3.22 2.61
CA ILE A 46 0.39 -3.98 1.51
C ILE A 46 -0.49 -5.06 2.09
N GLU A 47 -1.70 -5.20 1.55
CA GLU A 47 -2.60 -6.29 1.85
C GLU A 47 -2.73 -7.16 0.61
N SER A 48 -2.40 -8.44 0.75
CA SER A 48 -2.60 -9.46 -0.29
C SER A 48 -3.72 -10.38 0.14
N THR A 49 -4.70 -10.51 -0.74
CA THR A 49 -5.74 -11.55 -0.67
C THR A 49 -5.42 -12.63 -1.70
N ASP A 50 -6.24 -13.69 -1.75
CA ASP A 50 -6.09 -14.77 -2.74
C ASP A 50 -6.27 -14.29 -4.18
N ALA A 51 -6.90 -13.13 -4.41
CA ALA A 51 -7.24 -12.63 -5.74
C ALA A 51 -6.43 -11.39 -6.15
N CYS A 52 -6.02 -10.55 -5.19
CA CYS A 52 -5.52 -9.21 -5.47
C CYS A 52 -4.53 -8.74 -4.40
N VAL A 53 -3.67 -7.81 -4.80
CA VAL A 53 -2.77 -7.11 -3.89
C VAL A 53 -3.13 -5.64 -3.88
N TYR A 54 -3.20 -5.05 -2.69
CA TYR A 54 -3.58 -3.67 -2.47
C TYR A 54 -2.52 -2.92 -1.68
N LEU A 55 -2.23 -1.70 -2.09
CA LEU A 55 -1.60 -0.71 -1.26
C LEU A 55 -2.66 -0.11 -0.33
N VAL A 56 -2.40 -0.14 0.96
CA VAL A 56 -3.29 0.36 1.99
C VAL A 56 -2.61 1.47 2.76
N TYR A 57 -3.37 2.51 3.10
CA TYR A 57 -2.91 3.59 3.95
C TYR A 57 -3.78 3.69 5.19
N LYS A 58 -3.13 3.85 6.35
CA LYS A 58 -3.80 4.07 7.63
C LYS A 58 -4.06 5.57 7.84
N TYR A 59 -5.29 5.99 7.57
CA TYR A 59 -5.78 7.32 7.93
C TYR A 59 -6.19 7.37 9.41
N TYR A 60 -6.49 8.57 9.90
CA TYR A 60 -7.02 8.77 11.24
C TYR A 60 -8.36 8.05 11.42
N ASP A 61 -9.26 8.16 10.43
CA ASP A 61 -10.58 7.50 10.41
C ASP A 61 -10.54 6.04 9.92
N GLY A 62 -9.38 5.41 10.02
CA GLY A 62 -9.17 4.00 9.69
C GLY A 62 -8.41 3.76 8.40
N GLU A 63 -8.40 2.49 7.99
CA GLU A 63 -7.55 2.01 6.90
C GLU A 63 -8.32 2.06 5.57
N ARG A 64 -7.63 2.42 4.49
CA ARG A 64 -8.21 2.54 3.14
C ARG A 64 -7.28 1.93 2.11
N LYS A 65 -7.84 1.09 1.24
CA LYS A 65 -7.16 0.53 0.07
C LYS A 65 -7.02 1.63 -0.96
N VAL A 66 -5.84 2.22 -1.04
CA VAL A 66 -5.59 3.39 -1.90
C VAL A 66 -5.28 3.00 -3.33
N MET A 67 -4.79 1.77 -3.57
CA MET A 67 -4.46 1.33 -4.91
C MET A 67 -4.39 -0.19 -5.02
N LYS A 68 -4.69 -0.72 -6.21
CA LYS A 68 -4.44 -2.11 -6.58
C LYS A 68 -3.04 -2.26 -7.19
N LEU A 69 -2.27 -3.22 -6.71
CA LEU A 69 -0.87 -3.44 -7.08
C LEU A 69 -0.65 -4.64 -8.01
N ASP A 70 -1.70 -5.34 -8.47
CA ASP A 70 -1.56 -6.54 -9.33
C ASP A 70 -0.71 -6.34 -10.61
N ARG A 71 -0.55 -5.10 -11.06
CA ARG A 71 0.25 -4.75 -12.26
C ARG A 71 1.67 -4.27 -11.93
N TYR A 72 2.03 -4.23 -10.66
CA TYR A 72 3.32 -3.76 -10.17
C TYR A 72 4.07 -4.92 -9.55
N GLU A 73 5.38 -4.97 -9.76
CA GLU A 73 6.23 -5.93 -9.07
C GLU A 73 6.29 -5.55 -7.58
N LEU A 74 5.98 -6.51 -6.72
CA LEU A 74 6.09 -6.29 -5.28
C LEU A 74 7.57 -6.32 -4.90
N PRO A 75 8.06 -5.38 -4.09
CA PRO A 75 9.47 -5.37 -3.74
C PRO A 75 9.84 -6.62 -2.91
N GLU A 76 10.87 -7.35 -3.35
CA GLU A 76 11.31 -8.60 -2.70
C GLU A 76 11.92 -8.38 -1.30
N ALA A 77 12.38 -7.16 -1.00
CA ALA A 77 13.06 -6.79 0.24
C ALA A 77 12.33 -5.68 1.00
N GLY A 78 12.43 -5.69 2.33
CA GLY A 78 11.86 -4.66 3.22
C GLY A 78 10.37 -4.85 3.58
N TRP A 79 9.72 -5.86 3.01
CA TRP A 79 8.34 -6.26 3.30
C TRP A 79 8.32 -7.54 4.11
N THR A 80 7.83 -7.47 5.34
CA THR A 80 7.67 -8.66 6.19
C THR A 80 6.26 -9.17 6.08
N ARG A 81 6.12 -10.45 5.72
CA ARG A 81 4.84 -11.15 5.71
C ARG A 81 4.35 -11.33 7.15
N VAL A 82 3.24 -10.70 7.49
CA VAL A 82 2.51 -10.90 8.73
C VAL A 82 1.23 -11.65 8.38
N ILE A 83 1.11 -12.89 8.87
CA ILE A 83 -0.14 -13.63 8.79
C ILE A 83 -1.04 -13.04 9.87
N MET A 84 -2.17 -12.43 9.49
CA MET A 84 -3.22 -12.14 10.44
C MET A 84 -4.09 -13.40 10.55
N GLU A 85 -4.13 -13.99 11.75
CA GLU A 85 -5.06 -15.07 12.12
C GLU A 85 -6.48 -14.52 12.31
#